data_AF-A0A6G1BHT0-F1
#
_entry.id   AF-A0A6G1BHT0-F1
#
_cell.length_a   1.000
_cell.length_b   1.000
_cell.length_c   1.000
_cell.angle_alpha   90.00
_cell.angle_beta   90.00
_cell.angle_gamma   90.00
#
_symmetry.space_group_name_H-M   'P 1'
#
loop_
_entity.id
_entity.type
_entity.pdbx_description
1 polymer ?
#
loop_
_entity_poly.entity_id
_entity_poly.type
_entity_poly.pdbx_seq_one_letter_code
_entity_poly.pdbx_strand_id
1 'polypeptide(L)'
;VGITGARLRLRLDGSDNRNDFWRLVDSPDIQPVGKCEKEGDLLQPPLGYQMNASSWPMFLLRTLNGSEMAPATLFKEEPPKPPLNNFKVGMKLEAIDKKNPYMICPATVGDVKGDEIYITFDGWSGAFDYWCKYDCRDIFPVGWCRLTGDVLQPPGTHVPVTKNIAKAQSFLPKSAPRSMPSPQKTAIILPTQQIRKSSRTKPPLHSSVPKKGSSAKNITPRKKAPKK
;
A
#
# COMPACT_ATOMS: atom_id res chain seq x y z
N VAL A 1 -5.02 -3.93 -12.70
CA VAL A 1 -3.82 -4.38 -13.47
C VAL A 1 -2.55 -4.56 -12.62
N GLY A 2 -2.60 -4.28 -11.32
CA GLY A 2 -1.51 -4.58 -10.38
C GLY A 2 -1.94 -4.23 -8.95
N ILE A 3 -1.23 -4.74 -7.95
CA ILE A 3 -1.50 -4.51 -6.53
C ILE A 3 -0.14 -4.33 -5.82
N THR A 4 -0.05 -3.35 -4.92
CA THR A 4 1.09 -3.18 -4.00
C THR A 4 0.56 -2.68 -2.67
N GLY A 5 0.91 -3.34 -1.57
CA GLY A 5 0.33 -3.10 -0.25
C GLY A 5 -1.19 -2.90 -0.26
N ALA A 6 -1.65 -1.73 0.20
CA ALA A 6 -3.06 -1.33 0.21
C ALA A 6 -3.52 -0.55 -1.04
N ARG A 7 -2.69 -0.48 -2.10
CA ARG A 7 -2.95 0.28 -3.33
C ARG A 7 -3.19 -0.64 -4.53
N LEU A 8 -4.12 -0.21 -5.37
CA LEU A 8 -4.49 -0.85 -6.63
C LEU A 8 -3.94 -0.03 -7.79
N ARG A 9 -3.28 -0.70 -8.74
CA ARG A 9 -2.99 -0.14 -10.06
C ARG A 9 -4.16 -0.41 -10.98
N LEU A 10 -4.84 0.64 -11.39
CA LEU A 10 -6.06 0.62 -12.19
C LEU A 10 -5.78 1.10 -13.61
N ARG A 11 -6.54 0.55 -14.55
CA ARG A 11 -6.59 0.92 -15.95
C ARG A 11 -8.05 0.98 -16.34
N LEU A 12 -8.42 1.97 -17.14
CA LEU A 12 -9.78 2.09 -17.66
C LEU A 12 -9.94 1.15 -18.85
N ASP A 13 -10.95 0.29 -18.83
CA ASP A 13 -11.23 -0.61 -19.95
C ASP A 13 -11.49 0.15 -21.25
N GLY A 14 -10.83 -0.27 -22.32
CA GLY A 14 -10.93 0.38 -23.63
C GLY A 14 -9.99 1.57 -23.84
N SER A 15 -9.18 1.93 -22.85
CA SER A 15 -8.07 2.89 -23.00
C SER A 15 -6.73 2.19 -23.28
N ASP A 16 -5.67 2.99 -23.43
CA ASP A 16 -4.29 2.49 -23.48
C ASP A 16 -3.72 2.10 -22.10
N ASN A 17 -2.44 1.70 -22.08
CA ASN A 17 -1.69 1.32 -20.89
C ASN A 17 -0.72 2.41 -20.37
N ARG A 18 -0.81 3.63 -20.90
CA ARG A 18 0.10 4.74 -20.60
C ARG A 18 -0.40 5.60 -19.44
N ASN A 19 -1.69 5.51 -19.14
CA ASN A 19 -2.38 6.33 -18.15
C ASN A 19 -2.93 5.49 -16.98
N ASP A 20 -2.22 4.42 -16.62
CA ASP A 20 -2.55 3.67 -15.40
C ASP A 20 -2.41 4.59 -14.18
N PHE A 21 -3.30 4.42 -13.21
CA PHE A 21 -3.32 5.24 -12.00
C PHE A 21 -3.46 4.38 -10.75
N TRP A 22 -3.09 4.96 -9.61
CA TRP A 22 -3.12 4.27 -8.32
C TRP A 22 -4.23 4.81 -7.43
N ARG A 23 -4.90 3.91 -6.70
CA ARG A 23 -5.88 4.24 -5.66
C ARG A 23 -5.74 3.31 -4.48
N LEU A 24 -5.96 3.82 -3.27
CA LEU A 24 -6.12 2.98 -2.09
C LEU A 24 -7.44 2.21 -2.16
N VAL A 25 -7.52 1.06 -1.50
CA VAL A 25 -8.74 0.23 -1.42
C VAL A 25 -9.90 0.90 -0.65
N ASP A 26 -9.59 1.94 0.11
CA ASP A 26 -10.51 2.80 0.87
C ASP A 26 -10.64 4.21 0.25
N SER A 27 -10.30 4.34 -1.04
CA SER A 27 -10.47 5.59 -1.76
C SER A 27 -11.94 5.79 -2.13
N PRO A 28 -12.51 6.99 -1.89
CA PRO A 28 -13.89 7.29 -2.29
C PRO A 28 -14.07 7.33 -3.80
N ASP A 29 -12.98 7.44 -4.57
CA ASP A 29 -12.96 7.50 -6.04
C ASP A 29 -13.23 6.16 -6.72
N ILE A 30 -13.21 5.05 -5.98
CA ILE A 30 -13.48 3.71 -6.50
C ILE A 30 -14.76 3.15 -5.89
N GLN A 31 -15.61 2.54 -6.71
CA GLN A 31 -16.88 1.97 -6.27
C GLN A 31 -17.13 0.60 -6.91
N PRO A 32 -17.92 -0.28 -6.28
CA PRO A 32 -18.34 -1.52 -6.90
C PRO A 32 -19.22 -1.24 -8.12
N VAL A 33 -19.14 -2.11 -9.12
CA VAL A 33 -19.97 -2.02 -10.32
C VAL A 33 -21.46 -2.02 -9.95
N GLY A 34 -22.23 -1.17 -10.63
CA GLY A 34 -23.65 -0.95 -10.39
C GLY A 34 -23.98 0.18 -9.43
N LYS A 35 -23.00 0.79 -8.73
CA LYS A 35 -23.26 1.96 -7.88
C LYS A 35 -23.72 3.18 -8.70
N CYS A 36 -23.04 3.49 -9.79
CA CYS A 36 -23.39 4.59 -10.70
C CYS A 36 -24.83 4.48 -11.22
N GLU A 37 -25.25 3.30 -11.69
CA GLU A 37 -26.63 3.06 -12.15
C GLU A 37 -27.66 3.23 -11.03
N LYS A 38 -27.37 2.74 -9.82
CA LYS A 38 -28.26 2.89 -8.65
C LYS A 38 -28.47 4.35 -8.24
N GLU A 39 -27.48 5.21 -8.48
CA GLU A 39 -27.55 6.65 -8.22
C GLU A 39 -28.26 7.41 -9.35
N GLY A 40 -28.63 6.72 -10.43
CA GLY A 40 -29.32 7.30 -11.59
C GLY A 40 -28.37 7.82 -12.67
N ASP A 41 -27.07 7.59 -12.53
CA ASP A 41 -26.04 8.02 -13.46
C ASP A 41 -25.67 6.92 -14.47
N LEU A 42 -24.97 7.33 -15.54
CA LEU A 42 -24.50 6.45 -16.60
C LEU A 42 -22.97 6.43 -16.65
N LEU A 43 -22.41 5.23 -16.76
CA LEU A 43 -20.98 5.05 -17.01
C LEU A 43 -20.58 5.69 -18.34
N GLN A 44 -19.52 6.48 -18.30
CA GLN A 44 -18.99 7.21 -19.45
C GLN A 44 -17.77 6.50 -20.05
N PRO A 45 -17.54 6.62 -21.37
CA PRO A 45 -16.29 6.14 -21.97
C PRO A 45 -15.11 6.91 -21.39
N PRO A 46 -13.95 6.26 -21.19
CA PRO A 46 -12.76 6.92 -20.67
C PRO A 46 -12.22 7.97 -21.64
N LEU A 47 -11.57 9.00 -21.10
CA LEU A 47 -10.75 9.90 -21.91
C LEU A 47 -9.59 9.10 -22.51
N GLY A 48 -9.55 8.95 -23.83
CA GLY A 48 -8.63 8.04 -24.52
C GLY A 48 -9.23 6.68 -24.88
N TYR A 49 -10.56 6.53 -24.84
CA TYR A 49 -11.25 5.39 -25.44
C TYR A 49 -10.84 5.20 -26.90
N GLN A 50 -10.33 4.01 -27.23
CA GLN A 50 -9.66 3.75 -28.50
C GLN A 50 -10.62 3.45 -29.66
N MET A 51 -11.92 3.30 -29.39
CA MET A 51 -12.95 3.05 -30.39
C MET A 51 -13.85 4.28 -30.57
N ASN A 52 -14.78 4.21 -31.52
CA ASN A 52 -15.75 5.28 -31.72
C ASN A 52 -16.74 5.39 -30.54
N ALA A 53 -17.19 6.60 -30.23
CA ALA A 53 -18.11 6.83 -29.11
C ALA A 53 -19.42 6.02 -29.23
N SER A 54 -19.91 5.81 -30.45
CA SER A 54 -21.13 5.02 -30.70
C SER A 54 -21.01 3.54 -30.33
N SER A 55 -19.80 2.98 -30.26
CA SER A 55 -19.55 1.60 -29.81
C SER A 55 -19.57 1.43 -28.29
N TRP A 56 -19.52 2.52 -27.52
CA TRP A 56 -19.38 2.47 -26.06
C TRP A 56 -20.44 1.58 -25.37
N PRO A 57 -21.76 1.67 -25.69
CA PRO A 57 -22.75 0.83 -25.02
C PRO A 57 -22.51 -0.67 -25.24
N MET A 58 -22.13 -1.06 -26.46
CA MET A 58 -21.85 -2.45 -26.78
C MET A 58 -20.53 -2.93 -26.19
N PHE A 59 -19.51 -2.06 -26.14
CA PHE A 59 -18.25 -2.33 -25.47
C PHE A 59 -18.48 -2.59 -23.99
N LEU A 60 -19.19 -1.70 -23.30
CA LEU A 60 -19.50 -1.83 -21.87
C LEU A 60 -20.25 -3.14 -21.60
N LEU A 61 -21.32 -3.44 -22.36
CA LEU A 61 -22.07 -4.68 -22.22
C LEU A 61 -21.18 -5.92 -22.35
N ARG A 62 -20.30 -5.95 -23.37
CA ARG A 62 -19.40 -7.07 -23.60
C ARG A 62 -18.36 -7.21 -22.49
N THR A 63 -17.77 -6.10 -22.05
CA THR A 63 -16.75 -6.09 -21.00
C THR A 63 -17.32 -6.53 -19.67
N LEU A 64 -18.52 -6.09 -19.29
CA LEU A 64 -19.13 -6.50 -18.01
C LEU A 64 -19.62 -7.96 -18.06
N ASN A 65 -20.05 -8.45 -19.22
CA ASN A 65 -20.53 -9.82 -19.36
C ASN A 65 -19.39 -10.84 -19.28
N GLY A 66 -19.37 -11.64 -18.20
CA GLY A 66 -18.34 -12.64 -17.96
C GLY A 66 -17.10 -12.13 -17.21
N SER A 67 -17.08 -10.85 -16.83
CA SER A 67 -16.05 -10.30 -15.95
C SER A 67 -16.29 -10.68 -14.50
N GLU A 68 -15.20 -10.94 -13.78
CA GLU A 68 -15.22 -11.09 -12.33
C GLU A 68 -15.28 -9.70 -11.68
N MET A 69 -16.41 -9.42 -11.02
CA MET A 69 -16.61 -8.14 -10.33
C MET A 69 -16.02 -8.18 -8.93
N ALA A 70 -15.26 -7.14 -8.58
CA ALA A 70 -14.81 -6.95 -7.21
C ALA A 70 -16.02 -6.89 -6.25
N PRO A 71 -16.12 -7.77 -5.24
CA PRO A 71 -17.21 -7.73 -4.27
C PRO A 71 -17.25 -6.40 -3.52
N ALA A 72 -18.45 -5.90 -3.24
CA ALA A 72 -18.64 -4.65 -2.50
C ALA A 72 -17.94 -4.63 -1.12
N THR A 73 -17.75 -5.79 -0.49
CA THR A 73 -17.07 -5.96 0.80
C THR A 73 -15.56 -5.67 0.76
N LEU A 74 -14.97 -5.62 -0.42
CA LEU A 74 -13.55 -5.28 -0.60
C LEU A 74 -13.31 -3.76 -0.63
N PHE A 75 -14.33 -2.97 -0.98
CA PHE A 75 -14.28 -1.51 -0.94
C PHE A 75 -14.41 -1.06 0.51
N LYS A 76 -13.38 -0.40 1.02
CA LYS A 76 -13.31 0.04 2.41
C LYS A 76 -13.82 1.46 2.55
N GLU A 77 -14.31 1.80 3.74
CA GLU A 77 -14.73 3.16 4.03
C GLU A 77 -13.52 4.07 4.18
N GLU A 78 -13.63 5.30 3.67
CA GLU A 78 -12.59 6.29 3.81
C GLU A 78 -12.35 6.60 5.31
N PRO A 79 -11.08 6.61 5.77
CA PRO A 79 -10.77 6.96 7.14
C PRO A 79 -11.24 8.39 7.46
N PRO A 80 -11.65 8.67 8.71
CA PRO A 80 -12.10 9.99 9.10
C PRO A 80 -10.97 11.01 8.95
N LYS A 81 -11.32 12.15 8.34
CA LYS A 81 -10.42 13.29 8.21
C LYS A 81 -10.01 13.82 9.60
N PRO A 82 -8.71 14.11 9.84
CA PRO A 82 -8.30 14.79 11.06
C PRO A 82 -8.98 16.16 11.20
N PRO A 83 -9.40 16.60 12.39
CA PRO A 83 -10.16 17.84 12.54
C PRO A 83 -9.35 19.12 12.26
N LEU A 84 -8.03 19.06 12.44
CA LEU A 84 -7.10 20.18 12.32
C LEU A 84 -5.80 19.71 11.67
N ASN A 85 -5.12 20.65 11.00
CA ASN A 85 -3.75 20.43 10.53
C ASN A 85 -2.78 20.42 11.72
N ASN A 86 -2.22 19.24 12.03
CA ASN A 86 -1.27 19.05 13.12
C ASN A 86 0.18 18.88 12.64
N PHE A 87 0.45 19.04 11.35
CA PHE A 87 1.81 18.95 10.82
C PHE A 87 2.63 20.17 11.24
N LYS A 88 3.94 19.93 11.45
CA LYS A 88 4.93 20.96 11.74
C LYS A 88 6.09 20.82 10.78
N VAL A 89 6.67 21.95 10.40
CA VAL A 89 7.88 21.99 9.57
C VAL A 89 8.97 21.12 10.21
N GLY A 90 9.63 20.31 9.39
CA GLY A 90 10.67 19.36 9.80
C GLY A 90 10.16 17.96 10.18
N MET A 91 8.84 17.75 10.30
CA MET A 91 8.29 16.40 10.51
C MET A 91 8.55 15.51 9.29
N LYS A 92 8.84 14.23 9.55
CA LYS A 92 9.05 13.21 8.51
C LYS A 92 7.80 12.37 8.29
N LEU A 93 7.59 11.97 7.05
CA LEU A 93 6.46 11.15 6.60
C LEU A 93 6.84 10.34 5.35
N GLU A 94 5.94 9.48 4.89
CA GLU A 94 6.05 8.78 3.61
C GLU A 94 5.06 9.44 2.63
N ALA A 95 5.48 9.76 1.41
CA ALA A 95 4.63 10.45 0.42
C ALA A 95 4.73 9.84 -0.97
N ILE A 96 3.64 9.87 -1.73
CA ILE A 96 3.64 9.52 -3.16
C ILE A 96 4.34 10.62 -3.96
N ASP A 97 5.26 10.24 -4.84
CA ASP A 97 5.78 11.13 -5.87
C ASP A 97 4.71 11.32 -6.97
N LYS A 98 4.11 12.51 -7.07
CA LYS A 98 3.06 12.81 -8.05
C LYS A 98 3.52 12.67 -9.51
N LYS A 99 4.82 12.79 -9.78
CA LYS A 99 5.40 12.55 -11.12
C LYS A 99 5.60 11.08 -11.40
N ASN A 100 5.75 10.27 -10.35
CA ASN A 100 5.91 8.82 -10.44
C ASN A 100 5.00 8.11 -9.41
N PRO A 101 3.67 8.07 -9.62
CA PRO A 101 2.71 7.65 -8.59
C PRO A 101 2.86 6.19 -8.09
N TYR A 102 3.68 5.39 -8.78
CA TYR A 102 4.10 4.08 -8.31
C TYR A 102 4.94 4.16 -7.02
N MET A 103 5.76 5.20 -6.86
CA MET A 103 6.73 5.32 -5.79
C MET A 103 6.14 6.02 -4.56
N ILE A 104 6.38 5.42 -3.39
CA ILE A 104 6.27 6.08 -2.09
C ILE A 104 7.69 6.32 -1.59
N CYS A 105 7.99 7.55 -1.18
CA CYS A 105 9.32 7.99 -0.80
C CYS A 105 9.32 8.62 0.59
N PRO A 106 10.44 8.55 1.34
CA PRO A 106 10.67 9.36 2.52
C PRO A 106 10.60 10.84 2.17
N ALA A 107 9.83 11.59 2.93
CA ALA A 107 9.61 13.00 2.74
C ALA A 107 9.61 13.76 4.06
N THR A 108 9.81 15.07 3.95
CA THR A 108 9.82 16.02 5.07
C THR A 108 8.80 17.12 4.80
N VAL A 109 8.10 17.58 5.84
CA VAL A 109 7.27 18.78 5.77
C VAL A 109 8.18 20.00 5.70
N GLY A 110 8.25 20.63 4.53
CA GLY A 110 9.11 21.80 4.28
C GLY A 110 8.49 23.12 4.73
N ASP A 111 7.16 23.25 4.67
CA ASP A 111 6.41 24.45 5.06
C ASP A 111 4.95 24.09 5.39
N VAL A 112 4.25 24.95 6.14
CA VAL A 112 2.84 24.78 6.53
C VAL A 112 2.09 26.10 6.39
N LYS A 113 0.98 26.10 5.64
CA LYS A 113 0.13 27.28 5.40
C LYS A 113 -1.33 26.92 5.56
N GLY A 114 -1.89 27.20 6.75
CA GLY A 114 -3.28 26.84 7.07
C GLY A 114 -3.50 25.33 6.94
N ASP A 115 -4.38 24.94 6.01
CA ASP A 115 -4.70 23.53 5.74
C ASP A 115 -3.74 22.87 4.72
N GLU A 116 -2.78 23.60 4.17
CA GLU A 116 -1.82 23.08 3.22
C GLU A 116 -0.46 22.82 3.87
N ILE A 117 0.21 21.77 3.41
CA ILE A 117 1.56 21.40 3.79
C ILE A 117 2.41 21.26 2.52
N TYR A 118 3.66 21.67 2.60
CA TYR A 118 4.63 21.53 1.54
C TYR A 118 5.47 20.27 1.77
N ILE A 119 5.40 19.33 0.83
CA ILE A 119 6.12 18.06 0.88
C ILE A 119 7.42 18.19 0.11
N THR A 120 8.54 17.90 0.78
CA THR A 120 9.86 17.82 0.17
C THR A 120 10.42 16.41 0.24
N PHE A 121 11.04 15.92 -0.84
CA PHE A 121 11.55 14.55 -0.89
C PHE A 121 13.01 14.46 -0.45
N ASP A 122 13.28 13.61 0.54
CA ASP A 122 14.60 13.50 1.17
C ASP A 122 15.66 13.05 0.14
N GLY A 123 16.73 13.84 0.01
CA GLY A 123 17.85 13.55 -0.90
C GLY A 123 17.60 13.90 -2.38
N TRP A 124 16.56 14.67 -2.68
CA TRP A 124 16.25 15.16 -4.03
C TRP A 124 16.36 16.68 -4.14
N SER A 125 16.47 17.19 -5.38
CA SER A 125 16.71 18.62 -5.67
C SER A 125 15.49 19.54 -5.53
N GLY A 126 14.38 19.05 -4.96
CA GLY A 126 13.11 19.77 -4.82
C GLY A 126 12.23 19.79 -6.08
N ALA A 127 12.70 19.25 -7.20
CA ALA A 127 11.92 19.22 -8.45
C ALA A 127 10.64 18.37 -8.37
N PHE A 128 10.49 17.54 -7.35
CA PHE A 128 9.35 16.65 -7.11
C PHE A 128 8.42 17.16 -6.01
N ASP A 129 8.81 18.25 -5.33
CA ASP A 129 8.11 18.79 -4.18
C ASP A 129 6.76 19.37 -4.59
N TYR A 130 5.80 19.34 -3.67
CA TYR A 130 4.46 19.85 -3.94
C TYR A 130 3.74 20.30 -2.68
N TRP A 131 2.78 21.21 -2.87
CA TRP A 131 1.76 21.51 -1.87
C TRP A 131 0.62 20.48 -1.96
N CYS A 132 0.11 20.08 -0.80
CA CYS A 132 -1.13 19.32 -0.67
C CYS A 132 -1.86 19.71 0.61
N LYS A 133 -3.15 19.36 0.70
CA LYS A 133 -3.87 19.49 1.96
C LYS A 133 -3.37 18.48 2.99
N TYR A 134 -3.48 18.81 4.27
CA TYR A 134 -3.07 17.92 5.36
C TYR A 134 -3.84 16.59 5.43
N ASP A 135 -5.02 16.52 4.81
CA ASP A 135 -5.88 15.33 4.70
C ASP A 135 -5.69 14.58 3.38
N CYS A 136 -4.64 14.91 2.62
CA CYS A 136 -4.34 14.27 1.35
C CYS A 136 -4.13 12.75 1.53
N ARG A 137 -4.69 11.96 0.62
CA ARG A 137 -4.58 10.49 0.63
C ARG A 137 -3.24 9.96 0.09
N ASP A 138 -2.34 10.87 -0.31
CA ASP A 138 -1.03 10.58 -0.90
C ASP A 138 0.12 10.72 0.12
N ILE A 139 -0.19 11.00 1.39
CA ILE A 139 0.77 11.12 2.49
C ILE A 139 0.42 10.11 3.60
N PHE A 140 1.45 9.55 4.22
CA PHE A 140 1.32 8.46 5.17
C PHE A 140 2.28 8.64 6.37
N PRO A 141 1.94 8.12 7.56
CA PRO A 141 2.86 8.12 8.69
C PRO A 141 4.09 7.23 8.40
N VAL A 142 5.21 7.53 9.06
CA VAL A 142 6.41 6.70 8.98
C VAL A 142 6.11 5.26 9.38
N GLY A 143 6.52 4.31 8.55
CA GLY A 143 6.28 2.87 8.73
C GLY A 143 5.04 2.34 8.00
N TRP A 144 4.27 3.19 7.30
CA TRP A 144 3.05 2.77 6.61
C TRP A 144 3.32 1.76 5.50
N CYS A 145 4.32 1.98 4.63
CA CYS A 145 4.69 1.01 3.59
C CYS A 145 5.02 -0.35 4.19
N ARG A 146 5.77 -0.37 5.31
CA ARG A 146 6.11 -1.62 6.02
C ARG A 146 4.86 -2.32 6.56
N LEU A 147 3.90 -1.56 7.07
CA LEU A 147 2.66 -2.09 7.63
C LEU A 147 1.77 -2.70 6.55
N THR A 148 1.62 -2.02 5.42
CA THR A 148 0.71 -2.44 4.35
C THR A 148 1.34 -3.42 3.37
N GLY A 149 2.66 -3.56 3.36
CA GLY A 149 3.40 -4.37 2.39
C GLY A 149 3.68 -3.64 1.08
N ASP A 150 3.70 -2.31 1.09
CA ASP A 150 4.12 -1.47 -0.03
C ASP A 150 5.65 -1.26 -0.01
N VAL A 151 6.21 -0.76 -1.11
CA VAL A 151 7.66 -0.56 -1.26
C VAL A 151 8.03 0.90 -1.05
N LEU A 152 8.68 1.16 0.09
CA LEU A 152 9.29 2.46 0.37
C LEU A 152 10.62 2.59 -0.39
N GLN A 153 10.76 3.66 -1.16
CA GLN A 153 12.02 3.99 -1.85
C GLN A 153 13.08 4.48 -0.84
N PRO A 154 14.37 4.26 -1.09
CA PRO A 154 15.41 4.95 -0.31
C PRO A 154 15.41 6.46 -0.60
N PRO A 155 15.96 7.29 0.31
CA PRO A 155 16.25 8.69 0.00
C PRO A 155 17.12 8.84 -1.25
N GLY A 156 17.00 9.95 -1.95
CA GLY A 156 17.86 10.28 -3.08
C GLY A 156 19.31 10.48 -2.67
N THR A 157 20.21 10.42 -3.65
CA THR A 157 21.66 10.61 -3.43
C THR A 157 22.10 12.07 -3.57
N HIS A 158 21.17 12.98 -3.86
CA HIS A 158 21.46 14.37 -4.15
C HIS A 158 21.52 15.18 -2.85
N VAL A 159 22.56 14.94 -2.05
CA VAL A 159 22.88 15.78 -0.89
C VAL A 159 24.04 16.71 -1.27
N PRO A 160 23.88 18.05 -1.27
CA PRO A 160 25.04 18.91 -1.07
C PRO A 160 25.57 18.58 0.32
N VAL A 161 26.74 17.97 0.38
CA VAL A 161 27.39 17.67 1.65
C VAL A 161 27.75 19.01 2.33
N THR A 162 26.91 19.50 3.23
CA THR A 162 27.34 20.50 4.20
C THR A 162 28.14 19.77 5.29
N LYS A 163 29.44 19.64 5.05
CA LYS A 163 30.44 19.24 6.04
C LYS A 163 30.46 20.29 7.16
N ASN A 164 29.61 20.15 8.16
CA ASN A 164 29.87 20.76 9.47
C ASN A 164 30.92 19.91 10.17
N ILE A 165 32.20 20.16 9.88
CA ILE A 165 33.31 19.66 10.68
C ILE A 165 33.35 20.51 11.95
N ALA A 166 32.65 20.05 12.99
CA ALA A 166 32.92 20.50 14.34
C ALA A 166 34.33 20.02 14.72
N LYS A 167 35.26 20.98 14.87
CA LYS A 167 36.64 20.75 15.26
C LYS A 167 36.66 20.37 16.75
N ALA A 168 36.68 19.09 17.07
CA ALA A 168 36.90 18.62 18.44
C ALA A 168 38.41 18.79 18.79
N GLN A 169 38.72 19.78 19.63
CA GLN A 169 40.02 19.92 20.27
C GLN A 169 40.17 18.81 21.32
N SER A 170 41.20 17.97 21.15
CA SER A 170 41.59 16.94 22.11
C SER A 170 42.33 17.54 23.30
N PHE A 171 41.73 17.48 24.48
CA PHE A 171 42.46 17.61 25.74
C PHE A 171 42.75 16.20 26.29
N LEU A 172 44.03 15.83 26.31
CA LEU A 172 44.56 14.62 26.94
C LEU A 172 44.86 14.90 28.43
N PRO A 173 44.51 14.01 29.37
CA PRO A 173 45.13 14.00 30.69
C PRO A 173 46.36 13.08 30.71
N LYS A 174 47.45 13.59 31.30
CA LYS A 174 48.69 12.85 31.60
C LYS A 174 48.48 11.96 32.84
N SER A 175 48.95 10.71 32.79
CA SER A 175 49.54 10.03 33.96
C SER A 175 50.48 8.88 33.54
N ALA A 176 51.58 8.71 34.28
CA ALA A 176 52.74 7.87 34.00
C ALA A 176 52.58 6.42 34.52
N PRO A 177 53.41 5.44 34.07
CA PRO A 177 53.19 4.03 34.35
C PRO A 177 53.88 3.57 35.64
N ARG A 178 53.25 2.65 36.37
CA ARG A 178 53.94 1.78 37.34
C ARG A 178 53.48 0.33 37.18
N SER A 179 54.45 -0.54 37.38
CA SER A 179 54.57 -1.96 37.03
C SER A 179 53.74 -2.92 37.90
N MET A 180 53.50 -4.10 37.31
CA MET A 180 52.93 -5.36 37.84
C MET A 180 53.43 -5.82 39.22
N PRO A 181 52.66 -6.68 39.93
CA PRO A 181 52.89 -8.14 39.84
C PRO A 181 51.60 -9.00 39.72
N SER A 182 51.72 -10.22 39.18
CA SER A 182 50.70 -11.31 39.23
C SER A 182 51.08 -12.34 40.34
N PRO A 183 50.44 -13.52 40.51
CA PRO A 183 49.22 -14.10 39.91
C PRO A 183 48.24 -14.70 40.95
N GLN A 184 47.03 -15.14 40.52
CA GLN A 184 46.50 -16.46 40.91
C GLN A 184 45.28 -16.88 40.05
N LYS A 185 45.17 -18.19 39.89
CA LYS A 185 44.48 -18.97 38.86
C LYS A 185 43.27 -19.66 39.48
N THR A 186 42.06 -19.45 38.97
CA THR A 186 40.95 -20.41 39.16
C THR A 186 40.02 -20.40 37.94
N ALA A 187 39.75 -21.59 37.41
CA ALA A 187 38.85 -21.86 36.29
C ALA A 187 37.50 -22.36 36.80
N ILE A 188 36.39 -22.00 36.14
CA ILE A 188 35.07 -22.70 36.09
C ILE A 188 34.41 -22.25 34.76
N ILE A 189 34.47 -23.06 33.70
CA ILE A 189 33.47 -24.01 33.15
C ILE A 189 32.16 -23.36 32.65
N LEU A 190 31.96 -23.47 31.33
CA LEU A 190 30.79 -23.11 30.52
C LEU A 190 29.82 -24.32 30.42
N PRO A 191 28.49 -24.14 30.43
CA PRO A 191 27.58 -25.19 29.97
C PRO A 191 27.13 -24.99 28.52
N THR A 192 27.38 -26.04 27.73
CA THR A 192 27.04 -26.28 26.33
C THR A 192 25.52 -26.51 26.13
N GLN A 193 24.91 -25.92 25.10
CA GLN A 193 23.56 -26.30 24.64
C GLN A 193 23.63 -27.54 23.73
N GLN A 194 22.91 -28.59 24.11
CA GLN A 194 22.80 -29.84 23.35
C GLN A 194 21.67 -29.78 22.31
N ILE A 195 22.04 -30.13 21.08
CA ILE A 195 21.14 -30.47 19.97
C ILE A 195 20.54 -31.85 20.23
N ARG A 196 19.21 -31.98 20.19
CA ARG A 196 18.53 -33.27 20.00
C ARG A 196 17.52 -33.19 18.86
N LYS A 197 17.81 -33.94 17.79
CA LYS A 197 16.86 -34.38 16.76
C LYS A 197 16.00 -35.50 17.32
N SER A 198 14.71 -35.53 16.99
CA SER A 198 13.89 -36.74 17.10
C SER A 198 12.95 -36.88 15.91
N SER A 199 12.85 -38.13 15.47
CA SER A 199 12.34 -38.67 14.22
C SER A 199 10.83 -38.93 14.21
N ARG A 200 10.23 -38.66 13.05
CA ARG A 200 9.21 -39.43 12.29
C ARG A 200 8.59 -40.67 12.97
N THR A 201 7.27 -40.61 13.22
CA THR A 201 6.38 -41.80 13.24
C THR A 201 4.94 -41.43 12.84
N LYS A 202 4.34 -42.21 11.92
CA LYS A 202 2.92 -42.31 11.50
C LYS A 202 2.72 -43.77 11.07
N PRO A 203 1.50 -44.32 10.90
CA PRO A 203 0.17 -44.03 11.49
C PRO A 203 -0.49 -45.35 12.03
N PRO A 204 -1.82 -45.40 12.27
CA PRO A 204 -2.64 -46.11 11.28
C PRO A 204 -4.03 -45.48 10.97
N LEU A 205 -4.60 -45.98 9.86
CA LEU A 205 -5.90 -45.70 9.24
C LEU A 205 -7.11 -46.05 10.12
N HIS A 206 -8.23 -45.34 9.92
CA HIS A 206 -9.51 -45.98 9.59
C HIS A 206 -10.45 -45.03 8.82
N SER A 207 -11.06 -45.59 7.78
CA SER A 207 -11.99 -45.02 6.80
C SER A 207 -13.45 -45.20 7.20
N SER A 208 -14.35 -44.29 6.77
CA SER A 208 -15.68 -44.67 6.26
C SER A 208 -16.46 -43.50 5.65
N VAL A 209 -16.84 -43.65 4.38
CA VAL A 209 -17.96 -43.01 3.67
C VAL A 209 -19.08 -44.06 3.54
N PRO A 210 -20.38 -43.69 3.54
CA PRO A 210 -21.25 -43.98 2.37
C PRO A 210 -22.23 -42.80 2.07
N LYS A 211 -22.38 -42.33 0.81
CA LYS A 211 -23.23 -42.75 -0.33
C LYS A 211 -24.72 -42.28 -0.34
N LYS A 212 -25.01 -41.46 -1.37
CA LYS A 212 -26.11 -41.47 -2.39
C LYS A 212 -27.61 -41.23 -2.05
N GLY A 213 -28.24 -40.49 -2.99
CA GLY A 213 -29.68 -40.43 -3.34
C GLY A 213 -30.26 -39.04 -3.07
N SER A 214 -30.97 -38.31 -3.94
CA SER A 214 -31.90 -38.67 -5.02
C SER A 214 -32.13 -37.47 -5.96
N SER A 215 -32.46 -37.77 -7.20
CA SER A 215 -32.99 -36.87 -8.25
C SER A 215 -34.45 -36.48 -7.97
N ALA A 216 -34.92 -35.31 -8.44
CA ALA A 216 -36.17 -35.14 -9.21
C ALA A 216 -36.67 -33.67 -9.34
N LYS A 217 -36.88 -33.28 -10.62
CA LYS A 217 -38.04 -32.60 -11.22
C LYS A 217 -38.23 -31.07 -11.12
N ASN A 218 -38.09 -30.48 -12.32
CA ASN A 218 -38.79 -29.32 -12.88
C ASN A 218 -40.21 -29.07 -12.35
N ILE A 219 -40.51 -27.79 -12.04
CA ILE A 219 -41.84 -27.18 -12.27
C ILE A 219 -41.65 -25.71 -12.69
N THR A 220 -41.98 -25.42 -13.94
CA THR A 220 -42.33 -24.08 -14.46
C THR A 220 -43.82 -23.81 -14.20
N PRO A 221 -44.22 -22.56 -13.93
CA PRO A 221 -45.55 -22.09 -14.30
C PRO A 221 -45.50 -20.90 -15.26
N ARG A 222 -46.00 -21.17 -16.47
CA ARG A 222 -46.80 -20.33 -17.39
C ARG A 222 -46.81 -18.80 -17.19
N LYS A 223 -46.38 -18.15 -18.28
CA LYS A 223 -46.84 -16.84 -18.76
C LYS A 223 -48.38 -16.69 -18.67
N LYS A 224 -48.85 -15.56 -18.17
CA LYS A 224 -50.12 -14.94 -18.55
C LYS A 224 -49.83 -13.56 -19.15
N ALA A 225 -50.17 -13.38 -20.41
CA ALA A 225 -50.34 -12.08 -21.07
C ALA A 225 -51.86 -11.76 -21.11
N PRO A 226 -52.29 -10.58 -21.61
CA PRO A 226 -52.90 -9.52 -20.82
C PRO A 226 -54.43 -9.46 -20.96
N LYS A 227 -55.09 -8.68 -20.10
CA LYS A 227 -56.48 -8.26 -20.30
C LYS A 227 -56.55 -6.74 -20.41
N LYS A 228 -57.07 -6.32 -21.57
CA LYS A 228 -57.72 -5.05 -21.96
C LYS A 228 -57.00 -3.74 -21.65
#